data_AF-A0A7S0WH58-F1
#
_entry.id   AF-A0A7S0WH58-F1
#
_cell.length_a   1.000
_cell.length_b   1.000
_cell.length_c   1.000
_cell.angle_alpha   90.00
_cell.angle_beta   90.00
_cell.angle_gamma   90.00
#
_symmetry.space_group_name_H-M   'P 1'
#
loop_
_entity.id
_entity.type
_entity.pdbx_description
1 polymer ?
#
loop_
_entity_poly.entity_id
_entity_poly.type
_entity_poly.pdbx_seq_one_letter_code
_entity_poly.pdbx_strand_id
1 'polypeptide(L)'
;KGAGNTCVFPTDIVPTTIPGMPTDLAVVEDTEARTVCVSWAPPLESGFGCAQAADQQLSYRVIMSQDNWATVASQTPVASGTETCYQGLVSGLTYWWRIVACNGGICGCCGGEGGCPAD
;
A
#
# COMPACT_ATOMS: atom_id res chain seq x y z
N LYS A 1 -2.52 -38.40 12.18
CA LYS A 1 -2.95 -37.06 12.65
C LYS A 1 -1.82 -36.09 12.38
N GLY A 2 -2.13 -34.94 11.77
CA GLY A 2 -1.21 -34.09 11.00
C GLY A 2 0.01 -33.57 11.76
N ALA A 3 1.11 -33.43 11.02
CA ALA A 3 2.28 -32.67 11.40
C ALA A 3 1.89 -31.18 11.48
N GLY A 4 1.97 -30.59 12.67
CA GLY A 4 1.92 -29.14 12.81
C GLY A 4 3.27 -28.57 12.39
N ASN A 5 3.28 -27.74 11.35
CA ASN A 5 4.47 -27.00 10.91
C ASN A 5 4.97 -26.12 12.05
N THR A 6 6.01 -26.55 12.76
CA THR A 6 6.74 -25.69 13.68
C THR A 6 7.63 -24.75 12.87
N CYS A 7 7.33 -23.46 12.87
CA CYS A 7 8.25 -22.44 12.38
C CYS A 7 9.51 -22.48 13.25
N VAL A 8 10.60 -23.00 12.68
CA VAL A 8 11.91 -23.04 13.34
C VAL A 8 12.57 -21.68 13.09
N PHE A 9 13.01 -20.97 14.14
CA PHE A 9 13.75 -19.72 14.01
C PHE A 9 15.19 -20.01 13.56
N PRO A 10 15.68 -19.52 12.41
CA PRO A 10 17.11 -19.49 12.15
C PRO A 10 17.77 -18.34 12.92
N THR A 11 19.05 -18.46 13.25
CA THR A 11 19.93 -17.38 13.75
C THR A 11 20.25 -16.32 12.70
N ASP A 12 19.50 -16.29 11.60
CA ASP A 12 19.63 -15.34 10.49
C ASP A 12 18.47 -14.35 10.54
N ILE A 13 18.82 -13.07 10.61
CA ILE A 13 17.89 -11.97 10.44
C ILE A 13 17.38 -12.07 9.00
N VAL A 14 16.12 -12.48 8.79
CA VAL A 14 15.55 -12.51 7.45
C VAL A 14 15.56 -11.06 6.94
N PRO A 15 16.26 -10.76 5.83
CA PRO A 15 16.29 -9.41 5.31
C PRO A 15 14.86 -8.99 4.97
N THR A 16 14.48 -7.80 5.43
CA THR A 16 13.19 -7.18 5.14
C THR A 16 12.96 -7.18 3.63
N THR A 17 11.93 -7.87 3.16
CA THR A 17 11.57 -7.86 1.75
C THR A 17 10.51 -6.79 1.50
N ILE A 18 10.38 -6.42 0.23
CA ILE A 18 9.29 -5.58 -0.23
C ILE A 18 7.95 -6.26 0.14
N PRO A 19 7.00 -5.54 0.77
CA PRO A 19 5.66 -6.07 1.02
C PRO A 19 4.91 -6.41 -0.26
N GLY A 20 3.97 -7.35 -0.18
CA GLY A 20 3.05 -7.64 -1.27
C GLY A 20 2.10 -6.48 -1.56
N MET A 21 1.27 -6.64 -2.60
CA MET A 21 0.25 -5.65 -2.94
C MET A 21 -0.87 -5.62 -1.88
N PRO A 22 -1.37 -4.44 -1.49
CA PRO A 22 -2.61 -4.32 -0.73
C PRO A 22 -3.76 -5.05 -1.44
N THR A 23 -4.72 -5.53 -0.67
CA THR A 23 -5.87 -6.27 -1.16
C THR A 23 -7.17 -5.51 -0.86
N ASP A 24 -8.30 -6.01 -1.35
CA ASP A 24 -9.64 -5.47 -1.04
C ASP A 24 -9.75 -3.95 -1.22
N LEU A 25 -9.23 -3.45 -2.34
CA LEU A 25 -9.29 -2.03 -2.67
C LEU A 25 -10.73 -1.61 -2.94
N ALA A 26 -11.24 -0.69 -2.13
CA ALA A 26 -12.53 -0.06 -2.29
C ALA A 26 -12.38 1.45 -2.52
N VAL A 27 -13.22 2.00 -3.39
CA VAL A 27 -13.29 3.43 -3.68
C VAL A 27 -14.75 3.86 -3.54
N VAL A 28 -14.98 4.84 -2.67
CA VAL A 28 -16.29 5.43 -2.40
C VAL A 28 -16.22 6.90 -2.80
N GLU A 29 -17.02 7.29 -3.79
CA GLU A 29 -17.12 8.67 -4.23
C GLU A 29 -18.37 9.35 -3.65
N ASP A 30 -18.22 10.63 -3.31
CA ASP A 30 -19.30 11.55 -3.05
C ASP A 30 -19.16 12.73 -4.01
N THR A 31 -19.96 12.68 -5.08
CA THR A 31 -19.94 13.70 -6.13
C THR A 31 -20.46 15.06 -5.66
N GLU A 32 -21.33 15.08 -4.64
CA GLU A 32 -21.88 16.33 -4.10
C GLU A 32 -20.85 17.04 -3.22
N ALA A 33 -20.20 16.28 -2.34
CA ALA A 33 -19.13 16.77 -1.47
C ALA A 33 -17.79 16.94 -2.20
N ARG A 34 -17.66 16.42 -3.43
CA ARG A 34 -16.41 16.37 -4.21
C ARG A 34 -15.30 15.64 -3.46
N THR A 35 -15.65 14.52 -2.87
CA THR A 35 -14.73 13.69 -2.10
C THR A 35 -14.66 12.28 -2.66
N VAL A 36 -13.50 11.65 -2.49
CA VAL A 36 -13.30 10.23 -2.76
C VAL A 36 -12.54 9.64 -1.59
N CYS A 37 -13.12 8.64 -0.95
CA CYS A 37 -12.46 7.84 0.09
C CYS A 37 -12.01 6.51 -0.51
N VAL A 38 -10.75 6.19 -0.29
CA VAL A 38 -10.11 4.97 -0.75
C VAL A 38 -9.71 4.17 0.47
N SER A 39 -10.11 2.90 0.52
CA SER A 39 -9.77 1.98 1.60
C SER A 39 -9.24 0.66 1.03
N TRP A 40 -8.43 -0.03 1.83
CA TRP A 40 -7.78 -1.27 1.43
C TRP A 40 -7.54 -2.18 2.62
N ALA A 41 -7.29 -3.45 2.37
CA ALA A 41 -6.78 -4.40 3.34
C ALA A 41 -5.26 -4.57 3.20
N PRO A 42 -4.56 -4.90 4.30
CA PRO A 42 -3.13 -5.23 4.26
C PRO A 42 -2.81 -6.34 3.23
N PRO A 43 -1.58 -6.37 2.69
CA PRO A 43 -1.10 -7.51 1.92
C PRO A 43 -1.07 -8.79 2.77
N LEU A 44 -1.26 -9.93 2.11
CA LEU A 44 -1.08 -11.26 2.73
C LEU A 44 0.37 -11.51 3.16
N GLU A 45 1.32 -10.99 2.38
CA GLU A 45 2.76 -11.08 2.63
C GLU A 45 3.29 -9.70 3.06
N SER A 46 3.60 -9.53 4.34
CA SER A 46 4.05 -8.24 4.90
C SER A 46 5.53 -7.93 4.65
N GLY A 47 6.30 -8.91 4.17
CA GLY A 47 7.74 -8.79 3.96
C GLY A 47 8.59 -8.76 5.25
N PHE A 48 7.96 -8.90 6.43
CA PHE A 48 8.66 -9.03 7.73
C PHE A 48 9.18 -10.45 8.01
N GLY A 49 8.96 -11.40 7.11
CA GLY A 49 9.28 -12.82 7.33
C GLY A 49 8.38 -13.45 8.41
N CYS A 50 8.79 -14.61 8.94
CA CYS A 50 7.99 -15.40 9.88
C CYS A 50 7.91 -14.83 11.31
N ALA A 51 8.60 -13.72 11.59
CA ALA A 51 8.67 -13.10 12.92
C ALA A 51 8.58 -11.57 12.82
N GLN A 52 7.38 -11.06 12.57
CA GLN A 52 7.10 -9.62 12.69
C GLN A 52 7.18 -9.23 14.17
N ALA A 53 8.10 -8.34 14.52
CA ALA A 53 8.18 -7.77 15.85
C ALA A 53 6.97 -6.84 16.11
N ALA A 54 6.60 -6.63 17.38
CA ALA A 54 5.40 -5.84 17.70
C ALA A 54 5.50 -4.36 17.24
N ASP A 55 6.72 -3.83 17.15
CA ASP A 55 7.04 -2.49 16.65
C ASP A 55 7.14 -2.40 15.12
N GLN A 56 7.20 -3.55 14.44
CA GLN A 56 7.17 -3.62 12.98
C GLN A 56 5.73 -3.55 12.49
N GLN A 57 5.41 -2.50 11.75
CA GLN A 57 4.08 -2.28 11.19
C GLN A 57 4.17 -1.91 9.71
N LEU A 58 3.17 -2.35 8.94
CA LEU A 58 3.03 -1.89 7.57
C LEU A 58 2.60 -0.43 7.56
N SER A 59 3.09 0.26 6.56
CA SER A 59 2.69 1.61 6.21
C SER A 59 2.33 1.65 4.73
N TYR A 60 1.66 2.69 4.30
CA TYR A 60 1.05 2.76 2.98
C TYR A 60 1.20 4.14 2.38
N ARG A 61 1.36 4.16 1.06
CA ARG A 61 1.31 5.38 0.24
C ARG A 61 0.19 5.25 -0.77
N VAL A 62 -0.70 6.24 -0.80
CA VAL A 62 -1.75 6.34 -1.81
C VAL A 62 -1.28 7.28 -2.91
N ILE A 63 -1.42 6.86 -4.16
CA ILE A 63 -0.97 7.57 -5.34
C ILE A 63 -2.18 7.76 -6.26
N MET A 64 -2.34 8.98 -6.75
CA MET A 64 -3.41 9.39 -7.65
C MET A 64 -2.84 9.85 -8.98
N SER A 65 -3.50 9.45 -10.07
CA SER A 65 -3.25 9.94 -11.42
C SER A 65 -4.55 10.48 -12.04
N GLN A 66 -4.41 11.39 -13.01
CA GLN A 66 -5.50 11.93 -13.84
C GLN A 66 -5.31 11.63 -15.33
N ASP A 67 -4.32 10.80 -15.67
CA ASP A 67 -3.92 10.51 -17.05
C ASP A 67 -3.54 9.03 -17.25
N ASN A 68 -4.21 8.15 -16.49
CA ASN A 68 -3.97 6.70 -16.52
C ASN A 68 -2.49 6.32 -16.31
N TRP A 69 -1.88 6.88 -15.25
CA TRP A 69 -0.51 6.62 -14.81
C TRP A 69 0.61 7.15 -15.73
N ALA A 70 0.31 8.05 -16.66
CA ALA A 70 1.36 8.76 -17.37
C ALA A 70 2.09 9.75 -16.45
N THR A 71 1.37 10.33 -15.47
CA THR A 71 1.94 11.15 -14.40
C THR A 71 1.30 10.85 -13.04
N VAL A 72 2.05 11.11 -11.98
CA VAL A 72 1.54 11.17 -10.61
C VAL A 72 1.01 12.58 -10.38
N ALA A 73 -0.30 12.70 -10.18
CA ALA A 73 -0.95 13.98 -9.93
C ALA A 73 -0.99 14.30 -8.42
N SER A 74 -1.00 13.29 -7.55
CA SER A 74 -0.87 13.47 -6.09
C SER A 74 -0.41 12.19 -5.40
N GLN A 75 0.21 12.32 -4.24
CA GLN A 75 0.54 11.19 -3.36
C GLN A 75 0.50 11.60 -1.89
N THR A 76 0.09 10.68 -1.02
CA THR A 76 0.11 10.90 0.43
C THR A 76 1.53 10.71 1.00
N PRO A 77 1.79 11.24 2.21
CA PRO A 77 2.86 10.71 3.06
C PRO A 77 2.63 9.22 3.34
N VAL A 78 3.72 8.52 3.68
CA VAL A 78 3.67 7.12 4.11
C VAL A 78 3.08 7.06 5.53
N ALA A 79 1.98 6.33 5.71
CA ALA A 79 1.26 6.23 6.99
C ALA A 79 0.67 4.83 7.22
N SER A 80 0.42 4.44 8.47
CA SER A 80 -0.08 3.10 8.84
C SER A 80 -1.59 2.89 8.66
N GLY A 81 -2.33 3.94 8.30
CA GLY A 81 -3.77 3.85 8.06
C GLY A 81 -4.11 3.04 6.81
N THR A 82 -5.30 2.43 6.79
CA THR A 82 -5.82 1.63 5.67
C THR A 82 -6.96 2.32 4.92
N GLU A 83 -7.09 3.64 5.13
CA GLU A 83 -8.09 4.49 4.50
C GLU A 83 -7.52 5.90 4.32
N THR A 84 -7.94 6.57 3.25
CA THR A 84 -7.65 7.98 3.01
C THR A 84 -8.77 8.59 2.18
N CYS A 85 -9.15 9.83 2.53
CA CYS A 85 -10.12 10.60 1.75
C CYS A 85 -9.45 11.81 1.11
N TYR A 86 -9.70 11.98 -0.19
CA TYR A 86 -9.38 13.17 -0.95
C TYR A 86 -10.61 14.08 -1.02
N GLN A 87 -10.38 15.39 -0.98
CA GLN A 87 -11.42 16.41 -1.01
C GLN A 87 -11.11 17.44 -2.09
N GLY A 88 -12.14 18.16 -2.53
CA GLY A 88 -11.98 19.24 -3.51
C GLY A 88 -11.66 18.74 -4.92
N LEU A 89 -12.08 17.51 -5.26
CA LEU A 89 -11.87 16.95 -6.59
C LEU A 89 -12.69 17.70 -7.64
N VAL A 90 -12.13 17.86 -8.83
CA VAL A 90 -12.80 18.49 -9.97
C VAL A 90 -13.77 17.50 -10.60
N SER A 91 -15.04 17.90 -10.73
CA SER A 91 -16.09 17.11 -11.37
C SER A 91 -15.82 16.92 -12.86
N GLY A 92 -16.15 15.73 -13.38
CA GLY A 92 -15.99 15.39 -14.80
C GLY A 92 -14.60 14.91 -15.19
N LEU A 93 -13.65 14.81 -14.25
CA LEU A 93 -12.36 14.14 -14.47
C LEU A 93 -12.41 12.70 -13.98
N THR A 94 -11.66 11.83 -14.66
CA THR A 94 -11.38 10.47 -14.20
C THR A 94 -10.13 10.50 -13.33
N TYR A 95 -10.20 9.80 -12.20
CA TYR A 95 -9.09 9.63 -11.26
C TYR A 95 -8.74 8.15 -11.15
N TRP A 96 -7.45 7.85 -11.15
CA TRP A 96 -6.94 6.51 -10.95
C TRP A 96 -6.20 6.45 -9.61
N TRP A 97 -6.41 5.36 -8.86
CA TRP A 97 -5.85 5.16 -7.53
C TRP A 97 -4.96 3.92 -7.50
N ARG A 98 -3.80 4.05 -6.86
CA ARG A 98 -2.87 2.96 -6.54
C ARG A 98 -2.45 3.11 -5.09
N ILE A 99 -2.33 1.97 -4.41
CA ILE A 99 -1.86 1.91 -3.03
C ILE A 99 -0.64 1.03 -3.02
N VAL A 100 0.38 1.51 -2.33
CA VAL A 100 1.65 0.82 -2.14
C VAL A 100 1.81 0.51 -0.67
N ALA A 101 2.08 -0.75 -0.33
CA ALA A 101 2.50 -1.14 1.01
C ALA A 101 4.00 -0.92 1.19
N CYS A 102 4.39 -0.49 2.39
CA CYS A 102 5.75 -0.16 2.78
C CYS A 102 6.08 -0.79 4.13
N ASN A 103 7.33 -1.21 4.28
CA ASN A 103 7.89 -1.81 5.46
C ASN A 103 9.25 -1.15 5.74
N GLY A 104 9.40 -0.51 6.90
CA GLY A 104 10.69 0.06 7.32
C GLY A 104 11.28 1.08 6.34
N GLY A 105 10.43 1.78 5.57
CA GLY A 105 10.82 2.73 4.53
C GLY A 105 11.01 2.13 3.13
N ILE A 106 10.94 0.80 2.98
CA ILE A 106 10.94 0.12 1.69
C ILE A 106 9.50 -0.07 1.24
N CYS A 107 9.15 0.57 0.13
CA CYS A 107 7.82 0.50 -0.47
C CYS A 107 7.79 -0.46 -1.65
N GLY A 108 6.65 -1.13 -1.85
CA GLY A 108 6.34 -1.87 -3.06
C GLY A 108 6.46 -0.99 -4.29
N CYS A 109 7.18 -1.43 -5.32
CA CYS A 109 7.07 -0.78 -6.61
C CYS A 109 5.65 -1.00 -7.14
N CYS A 110 4.93 0.09 -7.39
CA CYS A 110 3.62 0.06 -8.06
C CYS A 110 3.81 -0.25 -9.55
N GLY A 111 4.12 -1.51 -9.87
CA GLY A 111 4.41 -1.99 -11.22
C GLY A 111 5.83 -2.57 -11.31
N GLY A 112 5.96 -3.68 -12.05
CA GLY A 112 7.19 -4.48 -12.12
C GLY A 112 8.46 -3.68 -12.43
N GLU A 113 9.57 -4.17 -11.88
CA GLU A 113 10.97 -3.82 -12.17
C GLU A 113 11.20 -2.44 -12.80
N GLY A 114 11.04 -1.38 -12.00
CA GLY A 114 11.46 -0.04 -12.41
C GLY A 114 10.55 1.08 -11.91
N GLY A 115 10.86 1.58 -10.71
CA GLY A 115 10.42 2.90 -10.30
C GLY A 115 9.23 2.91 -9.35
N CYS A 116 9.52 2.89 -8.05
CA CYS A 116 8.88 3.93 -7.22
C CYS A 116 9.35 5.28 -7.78
N PRO A 117 8.47 6.26 -8.05
CA PRO A 117 8.93 7.61 -8.29
C PRO A 117 9.79 8.01 -7.08
N ALA A 118 11.05 8.38 -7.34
CA ALA A 118 11.90 8.94 -6.31
C ALA A 118 11.20 10.19 -5.75
N ASP A 119 11.21 10.33 -4.41
CA ASP A 119 10.77 11.55 -3.72
C ASP A 119 11.41 12.81 -4.34
#